data_AF-A0A7J6SNF7-F1
#
_entry.id   AF-A0A7J6SNF7-F1
#
_cell.length_a   1.000
_cell.length_b   1.000
_cell.length_c   1.000
_cell.angle_alpha   90.00
_cell.angle_beta   90.00
_cell.angle_gamma   90.00
#
_symmetry.space_group_name_H-M   'P 1'
#
loop_
_entity.id
_entity.type
_entity.pdbx_description
1 polymer ?
#
loop_
_entity_poly.entity_id
_entity_poly.type
_entity_poly.pdbx_seq_one_letter_code
_entity_poly.pdbx_strand_id
1 'polypeptide(L)'
;DPWYDNGVWDYDANGKMRLLKKRYFDLKTEEDFQARYMRPFWKGVTEAVRAKIPDAIIFMGPALDMEKPRLHVASVEDAPSDNRLVWAPHWYDGLTFQFCVYRTWAAMRVSEEGMSLAIGPDVAEGVHEESLKRVAGSGDAVGPTLLGESGVHWCGGYAITDMALNDSMCAIENSLVPAVTIWNYAPDNNEKEKDGWNKEDLSIFTSEPNPRPDSNGGPHLRMPSSVRPYPFKLAGKPVEVHFNGLSNDKSFILRFEMDPKCSRKLRSTNIDRLYVFSD
;
A
#
# COMPACT_ATOMS: atom_id res chain seq x y z
N ASP A 1 1.62 8.01 30.96
CA ASP A 1 1.37 7.14 29.80
C ASP A 1 -0.08 6.70 29.95
N PRO A 2 -0.96 6.96 28.96
CA PRO A 2 -2.37 6.60 29.06
C PRO A 2 -2.60 5.12 29.43
N TRP A 3 -1.70 4.21 29.06
CA TRP A 3 -1.82 2.79 29.39
C TRP A 3 -1.43 2.49 30.84
N TYR A 4 -0.45 3.21 31.37
CA TYR A 4 -0.09 3.17 32.78
C TYR A 4 -1.25 3.67 33.64
N ASP A 5 -1.84 4.80 33.25
CA ASP A 5 -2.97 5.44 33.97
C ASP A 5 -4.23 4.55 33.96
N ASN A 6 -4.39 3.69 32.94
CA ASN A 6 -5.44 2.68 32.85
C ASN A 6 -5.07 1.33 33.50
N GLY A 7 -3.91 1.24 34.16
CA GLY A 7 -3.40 0.03 34.82
C GLY A 7 -3.18 -1.13 33.86
N VAL A 8 -2.84 -0.85 32.60
CA VAL A 8 -2.52 -1.87 31.58
C VAL A 8 -1.17 -2.50 31.89
N TRP A 9 -0.21 -1.70 32.36
CA TRP A 9 1.12 -2.11 32.78
C TRP A 9 1.59 -1.29 33.99
N ASP A 10 2.55 -1.80 34.75
CA ASP A 10 3.20 -1.11 35.87
C ASP A 10 4.65 -1.60 36.03
N TYR A 11 5.42 -1.07 36.97
CA TYR A 11 6.75 -1.55 37.32
C TYR A 11 6.68 -2.65 38.39
N ASP A 12 7.50 -3.68 38.25
CA ASP A 12 7.73 -4.65 39.32
C ASP A 12 8.63 -4.08 40.44
N ALA A 13 8.86 -4.85 41.50
CA ALA A 13 9.67 -4.45 42.64
C ALA A 13 11.14 -4.11 42.29
N ASN A 14 11.62 -4.51 41.10
CA ASN A 14 12.96 -4.23 40.61
C ASN A 14 12.97 -3.07 39.59
N GLY A 15 11.84 -2.38 39.39
CA GLY A 15 11.71 -1.30 38.42
C GLY A 15 11.59 -1.76 36.96
N LYS A 16 11.28 -3.03 36.70
CA LYS A 16 11.07 -3.53 35.34
C LYS A 16 9.59 -3.43 34.94
N MET A 17 9.32 -2.95 33.73
CA MET A 17 7.95 -2.90 33.19
C MET A 17 7.34 -4.30 33.14
N ARG A 18 6.11 -4.42 33.62
CA ARG A 18 5.29 -5.63 33.67
C ARG A 18 3.90 -5.34 33.13
N LEU A 19 3.49 -6.10 32.12
CA LEU A 19 2.13 -6.09 31.61
C LEU A 19 1.18 -6.69 32.66
N LEU A 20 0.13 -5.94 33.03
CA LEU A 20 -0.88 -6.35 34.00
C LEU A 20 -2.15 -6.86 33.34
N LYS A 21 -2.58 -6.21 32.24
CA LYS A 21 -3.83 -6.53 31.54
C LYS A 21 -3.56 -6.92 30.09
N LYS A 22 -3.15 -8.18 29.86
CA LYS A 22 -2.83 -8.69 28.51
C LYS A 22 -4.00 -8.58 27.52
N ARG A 23 -5.23 -8.67 28.03
CA ARG A 23 -6.48 -8.66 27.24
C ARG A 23 -7.24 -7.33 27.32
N TYR A 24 -6.52 -6.23 27.58
CA TYR A 24 -7.17 -4.92 27.82
C TYR A 24 -7.96 -4.41 26.61
N PHE A 25 -7.45 -4.68 25.40
CA PHE A 25 -8.06 -4.27 24.13
C PHE A 25 -8.89 -5.37 23.46
N ASP A 26 -9.00 -6.54 24.09
CA ASP A 26 -9.86 -7.60 23.56
C ASP A 26 -11.30 -7.11 23.49
N LEU A 27 -11.94 -7.40 22.37
CA LEU A 27 -13.38 -7.29 22.31
C LEU A 27 -13.99 -8.24 23.34
N LYS A 28 -14.94 -7.71 24.12
CA LYS A 28 -15.65 -8.48 25.15
C LYS A 28 -16.64 -9.50 24.55
N THR A 29 -16.80 -9.46 23.23
CA THR A 29 -17.78 -10.16 22.40
C THR A 29 -17.09 -10.59 21.09
N GLU A 30 -17.62 -11.59 20.39
CA GLU A 30 -17.15 -11.97 19.03
C GLU A 30 -17.62 -10.97 17.95
N GLU A 31 -17.89 -9.73 18.33
CA GLU A 31 -18.38 -8.71 17.40
C GLU A 31 -17.29 -8.30 16.41
N ASP A 32 -17.71 -7.96 15.20
CA ASP A 32 -16.83 -7.36 14.20
C ASP A 32 -16.45 -5.92 14.63
N PHE A 33 -15.16 -5.70 14.92
CA PHE A 33 -14.62 -4.40 15.32
C PHE A 33 -14.95 -3.30 14.29
N GLN A 34 -14.81 -3.62 13.01
CA GLN A 34 -14.98 -2.66 11.92
C GLN A 34 -16.44 -2.25 11.83
N ALA A 35 -17.35 -3.24 11.80
CA ALA A 35 -18.78 -2.97 11.76
C ALA A 35 -19.26 -2.18 12.99
N ARG A 36 -18.75 -2.52 14.17
CA ARG A 36 -19.18 -1.91 15.44
C ARG A 36 -18.60 -0.52 15.68
N TYR A 37 -17.33 -0.30 15.38
CA TYR A 37 -16.62 0.93 15.76
C TYR A 37 -16.19 1.76 14.56
N MET A 38 -15.59 1.13 13.55
CA MET A 38 -15.05 1.87 12.40
C MET A 38 -16.14 2.43 11.50
N ARG A 39 -17.21 1.67 11.25
CA ARG A 39 -18.32 2.13 10.42
C ARG A 39 -19.04 3.35 10.99
N PRO A 40 -19.49 3.37 12.27
CA PRO A 40 -20.04 4.59 12.87
C PRO A 40 -19.06 5.76 12.87
N PHE A 41 -17.77 5.49 13.09
CA PHE A 41 -16.72 6.50 13.04
C PHE A 41 -16.60 7.13 11.65
N TRP A 42 -16.49 6.32 10.58
CA TRP A 42 -16.42 6.81 9.20
C TRP A 42 -17.66 7.62 8.82
N LYS A 43 -18.85 7.18 9.24
CA LYS A 43 -20.09 7.94 9.03
C LYS A 43 -20.03 9.31 9.70
N GLY A 44 -19.69 9.37 10.99
CA GLY A 44 -19.59 10.61 11.74
C GLY A 44 -18.54 11.57 11.18
N VAL A 45 -17.37 11.07 10.79
CA VAL A 45 -16.31 11.86 10.14
C VAL A 45 -16.78 12.40 8.79
N THR A 46 -17.44 11.56 7.98
CA THR A 46 -17.98 11.96 6.67
C THR A 46 -18.99 13.09 6.82
N GLU A 47 -19.96 12.95 7.72
CA GLU A 47 -20.98 13.97 7.99
C GLU A 47 -20.35 15.28 8.50
N ALA A 48 -19.40 15.19 9.44
CA ALA A 48 -18.73 16.36 10.00
C ALA A 48 -17.88 17.11 8.96
N VAL A 49 -17.13 16.39 8.12
CA VAL A 49 -16.32 16.99 7.04
C VAL A 49 -17.23 17.60 5.98
N ARG A 50 -18.25 16.88 5.51
CA ARG A 50 -19.14 17.37 4.44
C ARG A 50 -20.08 18.50 4.86
N ALA A 51 -20.35 18.64 6.16
CA ALA A 51 -21.00 19.84 6.69
C ALA A 51 -20.19 21.13 6.43
N LYS A 52 -18.87 21.01 6.17
CA LYS A 52 -17.98 22.13 5.83
C LYS A 52 -17.52 22.11 4.38
N ILE A 53 -17.30 20.93 3.81
CA ILE A 53 -16.81 20.71 2.44
C ILE A 53 -17.73 19.68 1.75
N PRO A 54 -18.89 20.11 1.21
CA PRO A 54 -19.92 19.19 0.72
C PRO A 54 -19.44 18.17 -0.32
N ASP A 55 -18.47 18.55 -1.16
CA ASP A 55 -17.93 17.71 -2.23
C ASP A 55 -16.66 16.93 -1.84
N ALA A 56 -16.31 16.88 -0.55
CA ALA A 56 -15.12 16.16 -0.10
C ALA A 56 -15.15 14.68 -0.48
N ILE A 57 -14.04 14.22 -1.06
CA ILE A 57 -13.74 12.80 -1.23
C ILE A 57 -13.21 12.28 0.11
N ILE A 58 -13.83 11.22 0.62
CA ILE A 58 -13.47 10.64 1.91
C ILE A 58 -12.72 9.33 1.68
N PHE A 59 -11.49 9.25 2.19
CA PHE A 59 -10.65 8.06 2.16
C PHE A 59 -10.85 7.27 3.45
N MET A 60 -11.21 5.99 3.33
CA MET A 60 -11.51 5.11 4.44
C MET A 60 -10.52 3.96 4.46
N GLY A 61 -9.66 3.91 5.47
CA GLY A 61 -8.74 2.79 5.68
C GLY A 61 -9.32 1.77 6.66
N PRO A 62 -9.03 0.47 6.50
CA PRO A 62 -9.42 -0.55 7.47
C PRO A 62 -8.70 -0.35 8.81
N ALA A 63 -9.33 -0.71 9.93
CA ALA A 63 -8.58 -1.07 11.13
C ALA A 63 -7.53 -2.15 10.83
N LEU A 64 -6.34 -2.00 11.41
CA LEU A 64 -5.21 -2.93 11.28
C LEU A 64 -5.54 -4.25 12.00
N ASP A 65 -5.97 -5.27 11.25
CA ASP A 65 -6.06 -6.65 11.73
C ASP A 65 -5.04 -7.51 10.98
N MET A 66 -3.97 -7.89 11.68
CA MET A 66 -2.87 -8.71 11.17
C MET A 66 -3.14 -10.22 11.28
N GLU A 67 -4.09 -10.63 12.14
CA GLU A 67 -4.42 -12.05 12.40
C GLU A 67 -5.50 -12.55 11.44
N LYS A 68 -6.43 -11.66 11.08
CA LYS A 68 -7.46 -11.88 10.08
C LYS A 68 -7.33 -10.80 9.02
N PRO A 69 -6.39 -10.95 8.06
CA PRO A 69 -6.30 -10.00 6.95
C PRO A 69 -7.54 -10.15 6.01
N ARG A 70 -8.44 -11.11 6.29
CA ARG A 70 -9.84 -11.07 5.87
C ARG A 70 -10.53 -9.94 6.63
N LEU A 71 -10.76 -8.84 5.91
CA LEU A 71 -12.14 -8.49 5.58
C LEU A 71 -13.20 -9.34 6.31
N HIS A 72 -13.59 -8.92 7.49
CA HIS A 72 -15.00 -8.63 7.58
C HIS A 72 -15.20 -7.41 6.67
N VAL A 73 -15.50 -7.72 5.40
CA VAL A 73 -16.07 -6.75 4.47
C VAL A 73 -17.12 -6.06 5.30
N ALA A 74 -16.92 -4.76 5.49
CA ALA A 74 -18.02 -3.90 5.83
C ALA A 74 -19.14 -4.33 4.87
N SER A 75 -20.15 -5.04 5.37
CA SER A 75 -21.39 -5.14 4.64
C SER A 75 -21.90 -3.72 4.68
N VAL A 76 -21.50 -2.95 3.67
CA VAL A 76 -21.95 -1.59 3.51
C VAL A 76 -23.34 -1.70 2.85
N GLU A 77 -24.22 -2.46 3.49
CA GLU A 77 -25.66 -2.44 3.25
C GLU A 77 -26.21 -1.01 3.53
N ASP A 78 -25.42 -0.20 4.23
CA ASP A 78 -25.65 1.22 4.49
C ASP A 78 -24.47 2.11 4.03
N ALA A 79 -23.68 1.70 3.02
CA ALA A 79 -22.77 2.66 2.40
C ALA A 79 -23.66 3.79 1.94
N PRO A 80 -23.35 5.05 2.27
CA PRO A 80 -23.96 6.14 1.52
C PRO A 80 -23.81 5.77 0.05
N SER A 81 -24.90 5.80 -0.71
CA SER A 81 -24.92 5.60 -2.18
C SER A 81 -24.15 6.70 -2.93
N ASP A 82 -23.24 7.36 -2.22
CA ASP A 82 -22.45 8.50 -2.59
C ASP A 82 -21.21 8.04 -3.36
N ASN A 83 -21.00 8.66 -4.50
CA ASN A 83 -19.93 8.37 -5.44
C ASN A 83 -18.57 8.98 -5.06
N ARG A 84 -18.40 9.50 -3.83
CA ARG A 84 -17.17 10.18 -3.37
C ARG A 84 -16.52 9.53 -2.14
N LEU A 85 -16.67 8.21 -2.01
CA LEU A 85 -15.93 7.42 -1.04
C LEU A 85 -14.80 6.67 -1.76
N VAL A 86 -13.63 6.61 -1.13
CA VAL A 86 -12.45 5.87 -1.61
C VAL A 86 -12.01 4.92 -0.52
N TRP A 87 -11.79 3.68 -0.89
CA TRP A 87 -11.22 2.70 0.01
C TRP A 87 -9.69 2.83 0.00
N ALA A 88 -9.08 2.90 1.18
CA ALA A 88 -7.67 3.26 1.37
C ALA A 88 -6.88 2.25 2.22
N PRO A 89 -6.78 0.96 1.82
CA PRO A 89 -6.04 -0.04 2.56
C PRO A 89 -4.53 0.09 2.31
N HIS A 90 -3.71 -0.54 3.15
CA HIS A 90 -2.26 -0.59 2.98
C HIS A 90 -1.87 -1.96 2.44
N TRP A 91 -0.80 -2.02 1.65
CA TRP A 91 -0.24 -3.29 1.18
C TRP A 91 1.29 -3.23 1.14
N TYR A 92 1.91 -4.30 1.65
CA TYR A 92 3.36 -4.48 1.64
C TYR A 92 3.67 -5.94 1.29
N ASP A 93 4.80 -6.19 0.61
CA ASP A 93 5.35 -7.53 0.55
C ASP A 93 5.78 -7.96 1.96
N GLY A 94 5.05 -8.91 2.54
CA GLY A 94 5.19 -9.26 3.94
C GLY A 94 6.60 -9.77 4.30
N LEU A 95 7.28 -10.49 3.39
CA LEU A 95 8.62 -11.01 3.68
C LEU A 95 9.64 -9.87 3.75
N THR A 96 9.60 -8.98 2.74
CA THR A 96 10.50 -7.83 2.68
C THR A 96 10.20 -6.82 3.78
N PHE A 97 8.93 -6.47 3.99
CA PHE A 97 8.55 -5.45 4.97
C PHE A 97 8.82 -5.90 6.41
N GLN A 98 8.37 -7.10 6.79
CA GLN A 98 8.45 -7.54 8.19
C GLN A 98 9.87 -7.92 8.62
N PHE A 99 10.69 -8.43 7.69
CA PHE A 99 11.98 -9.04 8.01
C PHE A 99 13.17 -8.44 7.28
N CYS A 100 12.96 -7.46 6.40
CA CYS A 100 14.00 -6.95 5.50
C CYS A 100 14.66 -8.07 4.66
N VAL A 101 13.86 -9.06 4.25
CA VAL A 101 14.32 -10.19 3.41
C VAL A 101 13.60 -10.14 2.07
N TYR A 102 14.36 -9.86 1.01
CA TYR A 102 13.84 -9.90 -0.36
C TYR A 102 14.44 -11.07 -1.16
N ARG A 103 13.59 -11.82 -1.84
CA ARG A 103 13.95 -12.89 -2.78
C ARG A 103 12.94 -12.90 -3.92
N THR A 104 13.43 -12.91 -5.17
CA THR A 104 12.58 -13.02 -6.37
C THR A 104 11.79 -14.33 -6.45
N TRP A 105 12.14 -15.32 -5.62
CA TRP A 105 11.53 -16.65 -5.61
C TRP A 105 10.85 -17.00 -4.29
N ALA A 106 10.70 -16.06 -3.36
CA ALA A 106 10.01 -16.34 -2.11
C ALA A 106 9.14 -15.17 -1.65
N ALA A 107 7.95 -15.51 -1.13
CA ALA A 107 7.02 -14.55 -0.55
C ALA A 107 6.42 -15.10 0.75
N MET A 108 6.01 -14.20 1.64
CA MET A 108 5.24 -14.59 2.82
C MET A 108 3.75 -14.58 2.47
N ARG A 109 3.13 -15.76 2.48
CA ARG A 109 1.67 -15.88 2.38
C ARG A 109 1.07 -15.73 3.77
N VAL A 110 0.13 -14.80 3.89
CA VAL A 110 -0.68 -14.61 5.11
C VAL A 110 -2.11 -15.07 4.82
N SER A 111 -2.59 -16.03 5.59
CA SER A 111 -3.96 -16.57 5.51
C SER A 111 -4.56 -16.69 6.92
N GLU A 112 -5.79 -17.21 7.03
CA GLU A 112 -6.42 -17.46 8.34
C GLU A 112 -5.68 -18.51 9.16
N GLU A 113 -4.98 -19.42 8.48
CA GLU A 113 -4.17 -20.47 9.10
C GLU A 113 -2.81 -19.94 9.60
N GLY A 114 -2.50 -18.67 9.32
CA GLY A 114 -1.30 -17.97 9.76
C GLY A 114 -0.36 -17.58 8.62
N MET A 115 0.92 -17.39 8.97
CA MET A 115 1.98 -17.02 8.03
C MET A 115 2.72 -18.25 7.53
N SER A 116 2.92 -18.34 6.21
CA SER A 116 3.70 -19.41 5.58
C SER A 116 4.66 -18.86 4.53
N LEU A 117 5.79 -19.54 4.34
CA LEU A 117 6.75 -19.21 3.29
C LEU A 117 6.35 -19.94 2.01
N ALA A 118 6.12 -19.18 0.94
CA ALA A 118 5.90 -19.70 -0.39
C ALA A 118 7.20 -19.64 -1.21
N ILE A 119 7.52 -20.70 -1.95
CA ILE A 119 8.81 -20.88 -2.63
C ILE A 119 8.58 -21.20 -4.11
N GLY A 120 9.30 -20.48 -4.97
CA GLY A 120 9.24 -20.51 -6.44
C GLY A 120 8.92 -19.11 -6.98
N PRO A 121 9.52 -18.67 -8.10
CA PRO A 121 9.26 -17.34 -8.68
C PRO A 121 7.79 -17.13 -9.03
N ASP A 122 7.20 -18.02 -9.83
CA ASP A 122 5.77 -17.95 -10.21
C ASP A 122 4.84 -18.07 -8.99
N VAL A 123 5.27 -18.80 -7.96
CA VAL A 123 4.52 -18.96 -6.72
C VAL A 123 4.55 -17.68 -5.89
N ALA A 124 5.71 -17.03 -5.79
CA ALA A 124 5.88 -15.78 -5.06
C ALA A 124 5.05 -14.65 -5.71
N GLU A 125 5.10 -14.54 -7.04
CA GLU A 125 4.27 -13.62 -7.82
C GLU A 125 2.78 -13.88 -7.58
N GLY A 126 2.35 -15.15 -7.65
CA GLY A 126 0.96 -15.53 -7.37
C GLY A 126 0.50 -15.18 -5.94
N VAL A 127 1.38 -15.22 -4.95
CA VAL A 127 1.08 -14.79 -3.57
C VAL A 127 0.86 -13.28 -3.49
N HIS A 128 1.68 -12.49 -4.18
CA HIS A 128 1.50 -11.04 -4.25
C HIS A 128 0.19 -10.68 -4.94
N GLU A 129 -0.13 -11.30 -6.07
CA GLU A 129 -1.41 -11.12 -6.75
C GLU A 129 -2.62 -11.49 -5.89
N GLU A 130 -2.58 -12.65 -5.23
CA GLU A 130 -3.64 -13.11 -4.32
C GLU A 130 -3.87 -12.10 -3.19
N SER A 131 -2.77 -11.62 -2.60
CA SER A 131 -2.79 -10.63 -1.53
C SER A 131 -3.35 -9.29 -2.00
N LEU A 132 -2.89 -8.78 -3.15
CA LEU A 132 -3.36 -7.52 -3.72
C LEU A 132 -4.81 -7.59 -4.16
N LYS A 133 -5.26 -8.68 -4.79
CA LYS A 133 -6.67 -8.90 -5.15
C LYS A 133 -7.55 -8.87 -3.89
N ARG A 134 -7.12 -9.56 -2.82
CA ARG A 134 -7.83 -9.58 -1.53
C ARG A 134 -7.87 -8.20 -0.88
N VAL A 135 -6.76 -7.49 -0.83
CA VAL A 135 -6.67 -6.16 -0.20
C VAL A 135 -7.35 -5.09 -1.05
N ALA A 136 -7.23 -5.12 -2.36
CA ALA A 136 -7.85 -4.13 -3.23
C ALA A 136 -9.38 -4.31 -3.33
N GLY A 137 -9.84 -5.57 -3.41
CA GLY A 137 -11.28 -5.92 -3.44
C GLY A 137 -11.99 -5.77 -2.09
N SER A 138 -11.23 -5.49 -1.03
CA SER A 138 -11.75 -5.31 0.34
C SER A 138 -12.72 -4.12 0.48
N GLY A 139 -12.64 -3.18 -0.45
CA GLY A 139 -13.47 -1.98 -0.49
C GLY A 139 -14.53 -1.94 -1.59
N ASP A 140 -14.81 -3.05 -2.28
CA ASP A 140 -15.69 -3.04 -3.47
C ASP A 140 -17.08 -2.44 -3.19
N ALA A 141 -17.58 -2.59 -1.96
CA ALA A 141 -18.84 -2.03 -1.51
C ALA A 141 -18.76 -0.55 -1.04
N VAL A 142 -17.56 0.01 -0.92
CA VAL A 142 -17.30 1.41 -0.53
C VAL A 142 -17.10 2.29 -1.76
N GLY A 143 -16.23 1.89 -2.68
CA GLY A 143 -15.82 2.72 -3.81
C GLY A 143 -14.52 2.25 -4.44
N PRO A 144 -13.92 3.05 -5.34
CA PRO A 144 -12.62 2.71 -5.90
C PRO A 144 -11.56 2.60 -4.80
N THR A 145 -10.59 1.72 -5.02
CA THR A 145 -9.46 1.54 -4.10
C THR A 145 -8.27 2.40 -4.53
N LEU A 146 -7.65 3.05 -3.55
CA LEU A 146 -6.30 3.60 -3.60
C LEU A 146 -5.49 2.90 -2.52
N LEU A 147 -4.32 2.34 -2.80
CA LEU A 147 -3.45 1.86 -1.72
C LEU A 147 -2.95 3.08 -0.93
N GLY A 148 -3.46 3.23 0.30
CA GLY A 148 -3.16 4.34 1.18
C GLY A 148 -1.69 4.38 1.57
N GLU A 149 -1.06 3.21 1.68
CA GLU A 149 0.37 3.06 1.91
C GLU A 149 0.89 1.78 1.25
N SER A 150 2.08 1.86 0.68
CA SER A 150 2.93 0.75 0.26
C SER A 150 4.39 1.20 0.24
N GLY A 151 5.33 0.28 0.15
CA GLY A 151 6.76 0.62 0.11
C GLY A 151 7.64 -0.54 0.54
N VAL A 152 8.91 -0.22 0.79
CA VAL A 152 9.92 -1.20 1.18
C VAL A 152 10.82 -0.58 2.25
N HIS A 153 11.09 -1.33 3.32
CA HIS A 153 12.12 -0.95 4.29
C HIS A 153 13.51 -0.97 3.66
N TRP A 154 14.37 -0.05 4.08
CA TRP A 154 15.78 -0.08 3.75
C TRP A 154 16.43 -1.35 4.29
N CYS A 155 16.79 -2.26 3.37
CA CYS A 155 17.34 -3.59 3.67
C CYS A 155 18.88 -3.60 3.60
N GLY A 156 19.52 -2.43 3.78
CA GLY A 156 20.97 -2.30 3.83
C GLY A 156 21.68 -2.24 2.48
N GLY A 157 20.96 -2.10 1.35
CA GLY A 157 21.60 -1.96 0.05
C GLY A 157 20.71 -1.34 -1.02
N TYR A 158 21.27 -0.40 -1.79
CA TYR A 158 20.55 0.31 -2.86
C TYR A 158 19.91 -0.66 -3.88
N ALA A 159 20.70 -1.58 -4.44
CA ALA A 159 20.21 -2.49 -5.47
C ALA A 159 19.11 -3.42 -4.95
N ILE A 160 19.31 -4.06 -3.79
CA ILE A 160 18.36 -5.04 -3.26
C ILE A 160 17.05 -4.38 -2.84
N THR A 161 17.11 -3.18 -2.25
CA THR A 161 15.93 -2.43 -1.83
C THR A 161 15.16 -1.87 -3.03
N ASP A 162 15.87 -1.36 -4.05
CA ASP A 162 15.21 -0.88 -5.27
C ASP A 162 14.58 -2.02 -6.08
N MET A 163 15.22 -3.20 -6.14
CA MET A 163 14.63 -4.40 -6.75
C MET A 163 13.36 -4.84 -6.03
N ALA A 164 13.36 -4.84 -4.69
CA ALA A 164 12.18 -5.18 -3.91
C ALA A 164 11.03 -4.18 -4.12
N LEU A 165 11.34 -2.88 -4.23
CA LEU A 165 10.34 -1.87 -4.57
C LEU A 165 9.83 -2.06 -5.99
N ASN A 166 10.70 -2.35 -6.95
CA ASN A 166 10.31 -2.62 -8.33
C ASN A 166 9.31 -3.77 -8.40
N ASP A 167 9.59 -4.91 -7.75
CA ASP A 167 8.71 -6.07 -7.78
C ASP A 167 7.37 -5.78 -7.11
N SER A 168 7.38 -5.04 -5.99
CA SER A 168 6.16 -4.56 -5.34
C SER A 168 5.32 -3.68 -6.28
N MET A 169 5.96 -2.76 -7.01
CA MET A 169 5.28 -1.90 -7.98
C MET A 169 4.75 -2.66 -9.18
N CYS A 170 5.51 -3.62 -9.72
CA CYS A 170 5.02 -4.52 -10.79
C CYS A 170 3.79 -5.31 -10.33
N ALA A 171 3.79 -5.84 -9.11
CA ALA A 171 2.63 -6.55 -8.57
C ALA A 171 1.39 -5.64 -8.47
N ILE A 172 1.57 -4.39 -8.02
CA ILE A 172 0.50 -3.38 -7.96
C ILE A 172 -0.04 -3.04 -9.35
N GLU A 173 0.85 -2.82 -10.32
CA GLU A 173 0.51 -2.55 -11.73
C GLU A 173 -0.30 -3.70 -12.34
N ASN A 174 0.18 -4.95 -12.17
CA ASN A 174 -0.47 -6.17 -12.65
C ASN A 174 -1.84 -6.40 -11.99
N SER A 175 -2.02 -5.90 -10.77
CA SER A 175 -3.30 -5.97 -10.05
C SER A 175 -4.31 -4.90 -10.48
N LEU A 176 -3.91 -3.99 -11.39
CA LEU A 176 -4.73 -2.89 -11.92
C LEU A 176 -5.34 -2.00 -10.82
N VAL A 177 -4.65 -1.88 -9.67
CA VAL A 177 -5.09 -0.99 -8.60
C VAL A 177 -4.95 0.46 -9.08
N PRO A 178 -6.02 1.29 -9.03
CA PRO A 178 -6.02 2.60 -9.67
C PRO A 178 -4.93 3.58 -9.21
N ALA A 179 -4.51 3.49 -7.94
CA ALA A 179 -3.53 4.38 -7.36
C ALA A 179 -2.86 3.75 -6.13
N VAL A 180 -1.64 4.20 -5.85
CA VAL A 180 -0.86 3.87 -4.64
C VAL A 180 -0.16 5.12 -4.13
N THR A 181 -0.06 5.23 -2.81
CA THR A 181 0.81 6.21 -2.14
C THR A 181 2.00 5.47 -1.55
N ILE A 182 3.21 5.86 -1.95
CA ILE A 182 4.44 5.24 -1.45
C ILE A 182 4.83 5.89 -0.13
N TRP A 183 4.92 5.05 0.90
CA TRP A 183 5.54 5.37 2.17
C TRP A 183 7.06 5.14 2.04
N ASN A 184 7.89 6.17 2.13
CA ASN A 184 7.53 7.58 2.18
C ASN A 184 8.54 8.47 1.46
N TYR A 185 8.33 9.78 1.52
CA TYR A 185 9.33 10.78 1.15
C TYR A 185 9.70 11.59 2.40
N ALA A 186 10.87 11.31 2.97
CA ALA A 186 11.42 12.08 4.09
C ALA A 186 12.67 12.82 3.61
N PRO A 187 12.62 14.16 3.45
CA PRO A 187 13.75 14.93 2.90
C PRO A 187 14.98 14.92 3.81
N ASP A 188 14.79 14.76 5.11
CA ASP A 188 15.87 14.72 6.10
C ASP A 188 16.35 13.29 6.41
N ASN A 189 15.93 12.31 5.60
CA ASN A 189 16.29 10.91 5.82
C ASN A 189 17.80 10.69 5.74
N ASN A 190 18.37 10.12 6.78
CA ASN A 190 19.81 9.85 6.89
C ASN A 190 20.06 8.52 7.60
N GLU A 191 21.29 8.01 7.58
CA GLU A 191 21.61 6.69 8.16
C GLU A 191 21.27 6.60 9.66
N LYS A 192 21.41 7.72 10.38
CA LYS A 192 21.26 7.77 11.84
C LYS A 192 19.80 7.88 12.27
N GLU A 193 19.07 8.83 11.72
CA GLU A 193 17.69 9.15 12.10
C GLU A 193 16.65 8.41 11.24
N LYS A 194 17.10 7.78 10.15
CA LYS A 194 16.25 7.09 9.17
C LYS A 194 15.18 8.04 8.65
N ASP A 195 13.94 7.59 8.45
CA ASP A 195 12.85 8.46 8.02
C ASP A 195 12.22 9.28 9.18
N GLY A 196 12.68 9.09 10.42
CA GLY A 196 12.18 9.78 11.60
C GLY A 196 10.83 9.26 12.11
N TRP A 197 10.26 8.20 11.52
CA TRP A 197 8.98 7.61 11.90
C TRP A 197 9.19 6.22 12.50
N ASN A 198 8.79 6.03 13.76
CA ASN A 198 8.79 4.73 14.45
C ASN A 198 10.10 3.90 14.39
N LYS A 199 11.25 4.55 14.13
CA LYS A 199 12.56 3.92 13.86
C LYS A 199 12.57 3.04 12.61
N GLU A 200 11.59 3.20 11.74
CA GLU A 200 11.50 2.61 10.43
C GLU A 200 12.40 3.35 9.45
N ASP A 201 12.55 2.83 8.24
CA ASP A 201 13.36 3.45 7.20
C ASP A 201 12.81 3.13 5.81
N LEU A 202 11.71 3.77 5.42
CA LEU A 202 11.02 3.49 4.15
C LEU A 202 11.17 4.62 3.13
N SER A 203 11.88 5.70 3.47
CA SER A 203 12.00 6.84 2.57
C SER A 203 12.60 6.45 1.23
N ILE A 204 11.96 6.84 0.13
CA ILE A 204 12.52 6.66 -1.23
C ILE A 204 13.74 7.57 -1.46
N PHE A 205 13.93 8.57 -0.59
CA PHE A 205 14.95 9.61 -0.66
C PHE A 205 15.89 9.56 0.54
N THR A 206 17.11 10.05 0.36
CA THR A 206 18.05 10.29 1.45
C THR A 206 18.82 11.61 1.26
N SER A 207 19.10 12.29 2.37
CA SER A 207 19.99 13.45 2.43
C SER A 207 21.47 13.09 2.34
N GLU A 208 21.80 11.80 2.44
CA GLU A 208 23.17 11.32 2.32
C GLU A 208 23.77 11.61 0.93
N PRO A 209 25.10 11.82 0.83
CA PRO A 209 25.78 11.99 -0.44
C PRO A 209 25.51 10.83 -1.40
N ASN A 210 25.20 11.16 -2.66
CA ASN A 210 25.03 10.15 -3.69
C ASN A 210 26.34 9.36 -3.89
N PRO A 211 26.34 8.02 -3.73
CA PRO A 211 27.56 7.22 -3.82
C PRO A 211 28.07 7.05 -5.25
N ARG A 212 27.33 7.51 -6.27
CA ARG A 212 27.75 7.41 -7.68
C ARG A 212 28.91 8.36 -7.97
N PRO A 213 29.99 7.89 -8.63
CA PRO A 213 31.17 8.71 -8.91
C PRO A 213 30.92 9.95 -9.78
N ASP A 214 29.89 9.90 -10.63
CA ASP A 214 29.49 10.96 -11.57
C ASP A 214 28.42 11.90 -11.00
N SER A 215 28.03 11.71 -9.72
CA SER A 215 27.04 12.56 -9.07
C SER A 215 27.63 13.88 -8.56
N ASN A 216 26.75 14.80 -8.17
CA ASN A 216 27.12 16.04 -7.48
C ASN A 216 27.44 15.84 -5.98
N GLY A 217 27.45 14.59 -5.48
CA GLY A 217 27.65 14.26 -4.07
C GLY A 217 26.55 14.76 -3.13
N GLY A 218 25.39 15.18 -3.66
CA GLY A 218 24.27 15.69 -2.89
C GLY A 218 23.22 14.63 -2.54
N PRO A 219 22.14 15.05 -1.85
CA PRO A 219 20.96 14.24 -1.59
C PRO A 219 20.40 13.59 -2.86
N HIS A 220 19.80 12.42 -2.72
CA HIS A 220 19.36 11.66 -3.88
C HIS A 220 18.20 10.71 -3.61
N LEU A 221 17.53 10.33 -4.68
CA LEU A 221 16.59 9.23 -4.69
C LEU A 221 17.36 7.92 -4.55
N ARG A 222 17.12 7.18 -3.46
CA ARG A 222 17.76 5.89 -3.19
C ARG A 222 16.95 4.70 -3.68
N MET A 223 15.67 4.91 -4.04
CA MET A 223 14.80 3.91 -4.65
C MET A 223 14.20 4.46 -5.97
N PRO A 224 14.97 4.51 -7.07
CA PRO A 224 14.51 5.03 -8.36
C PRO A 224 13.29 4.31 -8.95
N SER A 225 13.03 3.07 -8.56
CA SER A 225 11.83 2.32 -8.97
C SER A 225 10.53 2.91 -8.44
N SER A 226 10.56 3.92 -7.57
CA SER A 226 9.41 4.75 -7.20
C SER A 226 8.96 5.72 -8.32
N VAL A 227 9.83 6.00 -9.30
CA VAL A 227 9.55 6.90 -10.43
C VAL A 227 9.28 6.07 -11.68
N ARG A 228 8.01 6.02 -12.10
CA ARG A 228 7.54 5.12 -13.17
C ARG A 228 6.53 5.84 -14.08
N PRO A 229 6.46 5.51 -15.38
CA PRO A 229 5.35 5.92 -16.22
C PRO A 229 4.04 5.25 -15.77
N TYR A 230 2.93 5.98 -15.80
CA TYR A 230 1.63 5.46 -15.42
C TYR A 230 0.49 6.20 -16.13
N PRO A 231 -0.69 5.58 -16.33
CA PRO A 231 -1.82 6.23 -16.98
C PRO A 231 -2.51 7.21 -16.03
N PHE A 232 -2.04 8.45 -15.97
CA PHE A 232 -2.62 9.48 -15.09
C PHE A 232 -4.13 9.72 -15.32
N LYS A 233 -4.58 9.66 -16.58
CA LYS A 233 -5.99 9.78 -16.94
C LYS A 233 -6.28 8.97 -18.20
N LEU A 234 -7.27 8.07 -18.10
CA LEU A 234 -7.61 7.13 -19.15
C LEU A 234 -9.03 7.35 -19.67
N ALA A 235 -9.19 7.28 -21.00
CA ALA A 235 -10.50 7.39 -21.66
C ALA A 235 -11.18 6.01 -21.78
N GLY A 236 -11.18 5.24 -20.69
CA GLY A 236 -11.58 3.85 -20.69
C GLY A 236 -11.11 3.10 -19.44
N LYS A 237 -11.32 1.78 -19.44
CA LYS A 237 -10.93 0.89 -18.34
C LYS A 237 -9.61 0.19 -18.67
N PRO A 238 -8.59 0.25 -17.79
CA PRO A 238 -7.34 -0.47 -18.03
C PRO A 238 -7.58 -1.98 -18.00
N VAL A 239 -6.94 -2.70 -18.90
CA VAL A 239 -6.88 -4.18 -18.91
C VAL A 239 -5.45 -4.69 -18.73
N GLU A 240 -4.44 -3.85 -18.96
CA GLU A 240 -3.03 -4.17 -18.71
C GLU A 240 -2.26 -2.88 -18.45
N VAL A 241 -1.44 -2.89 -17.40
CA VAL A 241 -0.47 -1.84 -17.08
C VAL A 241 0.79 -2.54 -16.59
N HIS A 242 1.94 -2.28 -17.21
CA HIS A 242 3.20 -2.92 -16.82
C HIS A 242 4.39 -2.03 -17.20
N PHE A 243 5.34 -1.84 -16.27
CA PHE A 243 6.59 -1.14 -16.55
C PHE A 243 7.82 -2.03 -16.30
N ASN A 244 8.60 -2.27 -17.34
CA ASN A 244 9.89 -2.98 -17.29
C ASN A 244 11.02 -2.02 -16.85
N GLY A 245 10.94 -1.49 -15.62
CA GLY A 245 11.82 -0.40 -15.16
C GLY A 245 13.29 -0.75 -14.93
N LEU A 246 13.58 -2.01 -14.60
CA LEU A 246 14.94 -2.52 -14.39
C LEU A 246 15.56 -3.18 -15.63
N SER A 247 14.82 -3.27 -16.74
CA SER A 247 15.34 -3.78 -18.01
C SER A 247 16.28 -2.76 -18.65
N ASN A 248 17.30 -3.25 -19.38
CA ASN A 248 18.11 -2.39 -20.25
C ASN A 248 17.28 -1.81 -21.40
N ASP A 249 16.28 -2.54 -21.86
CA ASP A 249 15.28 -2.09 -22.83
C ASP A 249 14.00 -1.77 -22.07
N LYS A 250 13.95 -0.54 -21.51
CA LYS A 250 12.81 -0.10 -20.72
C LYS A 250 11.59 0.01 -21.61
N SER A 251 10.49 -0.55 -21.16
CA SER A 251 9.21 -0.49 -21.86
C SER A 251 8.08 -0.31 -20.87
N PHE A 252 7.12 0.53 -21.26
CA PHE A 252 5.84 0.65 -20.59
C PHE A 252 4.76 0.06 -21.50
N ILE A 253 3.85 -0.73 -20.94
CA ILE A 253 2.74 -1.37 -21.63
C ILE A 253 1.45 -0.87 -21.00
N LEU A 254 0.54 -0.36 -21.82
CA LEU A 254 -0.82 0.02 -21.43
C LEU A 254 -1.80 -0.53 -22.47
N ARG A 255 -2.76 -1.34 -22.02
CA ARG A 255 -3.94 -1.74 -22.81
C ARG A 255 -5.20 -1.36 -22.04
N PHE A 256 -6.21 -0.87 -22.75
CA PHE A 256 -7.47 -0.42 -22.14
C PHE A 256 -8.65 -0.54 -23.09
N GLU A 257 -9.82 -0.82 -22.51
CA GLU A 257 -11.11 -0.79 -23.20
C GLU A 257 -11.61 0.65 -23.24
N MET A 258 -11.72 1.22 -24.44
CA MET A 258 -12.17 2.61 -24.63
C MET A 258 -13.63 2.78 -24.18
N ASP A 259 -13.92 3.82 -23.39
CA ASP A 259 -15.29 4.19 -23.07
C ASP A 259 -15.95 4.84 -24.31
N PRO A 260 -17.04 4.28 -24.85
CA PRO A 260 -17.75 4.87 -25.99
C PRO A 260 -18.21 6.31 -25.76
N LYS A 261 -18.45 6.73 -24.51
CA LYS A 261 -18.83 8.11 -24.16
C LYS A 261 -17.66 9.08 -24.28
N CYS A 262 -16.42 8.60 -24.18
CA CYS A 262 -15.20 9.40 -24.36
C CYS A 262 -14.76 9.52 -25.83
N SER A 263 -15.40 8.79 -26.74
CA SER A 263 -15.03 8.69 -28.18
C SER A 263 -15.13 10.00 -28.97
N ARG A 264 -15.83 11.03 -28.48
CA ARG A 264 -16.06 12.28 -29.23
C ARG A 264 -14.82 13.11 -29.56
N LYS A 265 -13.63 12.76 -29.04
CA LYS A 265 -12.35 13.43 -29.36
C LYS A 265 -11.26 12.54 -29.97
N LEU A 266 -11.48 11.23 -30.11
CA LEU A 266 -10.50 10.32 -30.71
C LEU A 266 -11.10 9.78 -32.00
N ARG A 267 -10.61 10.26 -33.15
CA ARG A 267 -11.01 9.72 -34.46
C ARG A 267 -10.74 8.22 -34.47
N SER A 268 -11.82 7.47 -34.64
CA SER A 268 -11.95 6.06 -35.01
C SER A 268 -10.64 5.27 -35.19
N THR A 269 -10.33 4.41 -34.23
CA THR A 269 -9.71 3.11 -34.50
C THR A 269 -10.12 2.17 -33.37
N ASN A 270 -10.75 1.05 -33.73
CA ASN A 270 -11.01 -0.07 -32.83
C ASN A 270 -9.72 -0.53 -32.14
N ILE A 271 -9.86 -0.92 -30.87
CA ILE A 271 -9.12 -1.87 -30.01
C ILE A 271 -7.65 -2.18 -30.40
N ASP A 272 -6.77 -2.14 -29.39
CA ASP A 272 -5.32 -2.42 -29.41
C ASP A 272 -4.38 -1.25 -29.76
N ARG A 273 -4.28 -0.27 -28.87
CA ARG A 273 -3.12 0.63 -28.85
C ARG A 273 -2.15 0.19 -27.75
N LEU A 274 -1.18 -0.64 -28.12
CA LEU A 274 0.03 -0.84 -27.35
C LEU A 274 0.89 0.42 -27.50
N TYR A 275 1.01 1.21 -26.44
CA TYR A 275 1.98 2.31 -26.41
C TYR A 275 3.27 1.77 -25.79
N VAL A 276 4.18 1.28 -26.62
CA VAL A 276 5.56 1.01 -26.18
C VAL A 276 6.32 2.33 -26.22
N PHE A 277 6.66 2.85 -25.05
CA PHE A 277 7.65 3.91 -24.92
C PHE A 277 8.99 3.23 -24.66
N SER A 278 9.89 3.29 -25.64
CA SER A 278 11.31 2.92 -25.51
C SER A 278 12.13 4.21 -25.53
N ASP A 279 13.08 4.34 -24.60
CA ASP A 279 14.09 5.41 -24.63
C ASP A 279 15.15 5.15 -25.72
#